data_AF-A0A0U2VQC5-F1
#
_entry.id   AF-A0A0U2VQC5-F1
#
_cell.length_a   1.000
_cell.length_b   1.000
_cell.length_c   1.000
_cell.angle_alpha   90.00
_cell.angle_beta   90.00
_cell.angle_gamma   90.00
#
_symmetry.space_group_name_H-M   'P 1'
#
loop_
_entity.id
_entity.type
_entity.pdbx_description
1 polymer ?
#
loop_
_entity_poly.entity_id
_entity_poly.type
_entity_poly.pdbx_seq_one_letter_code
_entity_poly.pdbx_strand_id
1 'polypeptide(L)'
;MRTIKTVEDFWQVIDEIRIKKELNWSDLVGGKAKLAASQRWNPPLTYILQMQTKLDVEIINTFVYELMESYQAVIKDPETPEKMKLIYQWIQDENWMEDEQLLQNVQEIAKTIL
;
A
#
# COMPACT_ATOMS: atom_id res chain seq x y z
N MET A 1 -27.25 9.04 -5.12
CA MET A 1 -26.06 8.88 -4.27
C MET A 1 -25.82 7.39 -4.10
N ARG A 2 -24.75 6.82 -4.70
CA ARG A 2 -24.42 5.40 -4.51
C ARG A 2 -23.49 5.30 -3.31
N THR A 3 -23.89 4.51 -2.31
CA THR A 3 -23.10 4.28 -1.09
C THR A 3 -22.13 3.14 -1.35
N ILE A 4 -20.82 3.39 -1.22
CA ILE A 4 -19.78 2.37 -1.38
C ILE A 4 -19.55 1.70 -0.03
N LYS A 5 -19.82 0.39 0.05
CA LYS A 5 -19.71 -0.39 1.29
C LYS A 5 -18.51 -1.33 1.31
N THR A 6 -17.96 -1.68 0.14
CA THR A 6 -16.81 -2.58 0.04
C THR A 6 -15.79 -2.09 -0.99
N VAL A 7 -14.58 -2.65 -0.94
CA VAL A 7 -13.55 -2.43 -1.97
C VAL A 7 -14.03 -2.97 -3.33
N GLU A 8 -14.83 -4.04 -3.34
CA GLU A 8 -15.44 -4.56 -4.57
C GLU A 8 -16.44 -3.56 -5.16
N ASP A 9 -17.34 -3.00 -4.33
CA ASP A 9 -18.27 -1.96 -4.73
C ASP A 9 -17.52 -0.74 -5.29
N PHE A 10 -16.39 -0.38 -4.66
CA PHE A 10 -15.53 0.70 -5.13
C PHE A 10 -15.06 0.46 -6.56
N TRP A 11 -14.39 -0.67 -6.80
CA TRP A 11 -13.85 -0.95 -8.13
C TRP A 11 -14.94 -1.14 -9.19
N GLN A 12 -16.09 -1.70 -8.82
CA GLN A 12 -17.23 -1.80 -9.72
C GLN A 12 -17.75 -0.42 -10.13
N VAL A 13 -17.95 0.49 -9.17
CA VAL A 13 -18.40 1.86 -9.46
C VAL A 13 -17.40 2.60 -10.33
N ILE A 14 -16.10 2.48 -10.03
CA ILE A 14 -15.03 3.08 -10.83
C ILE A 14 -15.04 2.54 -12.26
N ASP A 15 -15.15 1.23 -12.44
CA ASP A 15 -15.16 0.62 -13.77
C ASP A 15 -16.40 1.01 -14.58
N GLU A 16 -17.58 1.05 -13.95
CA GLU A 16 -18.81 1.50 -14.60
C GLU A 16 -18.71 2.95 -15.10
N ILE A 17 -18.16 3.86 -14.30
CA ILE A 17 -18.00 5.27 -14.69
C ILE A 17 -16.91 5.40 -15.76
N ARG A 18 -15.80 4.67 -15.61
CA ARG A 18 -14.70 4.62 -16.58
C ARG A 18 -15.21 4.19 -17.96
N ILE A 19 -16.00 3.12 -18.03
CA ILE A 19 -16.59 2.61 -19.28
C ILE A 19 -17.51 3.67 -19.89
N LYS A 20 -18.38 4.30 -19.08
CA LYS A 20 -19.28 5.37 -19.56
C LYS A 20 -18.53 6.59 -20.11
N LYS A 21 -17.34 6.88 -19.59
CA LYS A 21 -16.47 7.96 -20.06
C LYS A 21 -15.47 7.53 -21.14
N GLU A 22 -15.52 6.29 -21.58
CA GLU A 22 -14.62 5.72 -22.59
C GLU A 22 -13.12 5.86 -22.23
N LEU A 23 -12.81 5.86 -20.93
CA LEU A 23 -11.44 6.03 -20.42
C LEU A 23 -10.71 4.69 -20.31
N ASN A 24 -9.39 4.66 -20.52
CA ASN A 24 -8.58 3.49 -20.18
C ASN A 24 -8.18 3.50 -18.70
N TRP A 25 -7.84 2.33 -18.17
CA TRP A 25 -7.30 2.21 -16.81
C TRP A 25 -6.01 3.01 -16.61
N SER A 26 -5.15 3.05 -17.63
CA SER A 26 -3.92 3.87 -17.62
C SER A 26 -4.21 5.35 -17.39
N ASP A 27 -5.35 5.82 -17.91
CA ASP A 27 -5.72 7.23 -17.89
C ASP A 27 -6.21 7.65 -16.50
N LEU A 28 -6.57 6.70 -15.63
CA LEU A 28 -7.00 6.95 -14.26
C LEU A 28 -5.81 7.18 -13.31
N VAL A 29 -5.05 6.14 -12.98
CA VAL A 29 -3.95 6.25 -11.98
C VAL A 29 -2.69 5.50 -12.45
N GLY A 30 -2.43 5.52 -13.75
CA GLY A 30 -1.24 4.94 -14.36
C GLY A 30 -1.34 3.45 -14.64
N GLY A 31 -0.25 2.86 -15.12
CA GLY A 31 -0.24 1.50 -15.71
C GLY A 31 -0.65 0.35 -14.78
N LYS A 32 -0.61 0.55 -13.45
CA LYS A 32 -0.99 -0.47 -12.47
C LYS A 32 -2.47 -0.45 -12.08
N ALA A 33 -3.24 0.55 -12.53
CA ALA A 33 -4.65 0.70 -12.15
C ALA A 33 -5.50 -0.54 -12.52
N LYS A 34 -5.26 -1.10 -13.71
CA LYS A 34 -5.95 -2.30 -14.19
C LYS A 34 -5.68 -3.51 -13.30
N LEU A 35 -4.43 -3.68 -12.88
CA LEU A 35 -4.03 -4.78 -12.00
C LEU A 35 -4.67 -4.62 -10.62
N ALA A 36 -4.58 -3.41 -10.03
CA ALA A 36 -5.19 -3.11 -8.74
C ALA A 36 -6.71 -3.35 -8.73
N ALA A 37 -7.40 -2.96 -9.80
CA ALA A 37 -8.83 -3.22 -9.98
C ALA A 37 -9.12 -4.73 -10.09
N SER A 38 -8.36 -5.46 -10.91
CA SER A 38 -8.55 -6.91 -11.09
C SER A 38 -8.32 -7.71 -9.80
N GLN A 39 -7.37 -7.26 -8.97
CA GLN A 39 -7.02 -7.89 -7.70
C GLN A 39 -7.82 -7.32 -6.52
N ARG A 40 -8.73 -6.36 -6.78
CA ARG A 40 -9.56 -5.68 -5.78
C ARG A 40 -8.75 -5.15 -4.61
N TRP A 41 -7.59 -4.56 -4.89
CA TRP A 41 -6.74 -3.98 -3.86
C TRP A 41 -7.41 -2.76 -3.23
N ASN A 42 -7.25 -2.57 -1.92
CA ASN A 42 -7.74 -1.33 -1.32
C ASN A 42 -6.85 -0.15 -1.75
N PRO A 43 -7.37 0.85 -2.49
CA PRO A 43 -6.54 1.95 -2.93
C PRO A 43 -6.23 2.92 -1.77
N PRO A 44 -5.00 3.44 -1.68
CA PRO A 44 -4.69 4.54 -0.77
C PRO A 44 -5.54 5.77 -1.10
N LEU A 45 -5.77 6.63 -0.09
CA LEU A 45 -6.61 7.83 -0.21
C LEU A 45 -6.19 8.72 -1.37
N THR A 46 -4.89 8.89 -1.57
CA THR A 46 -4.32 9.66 -2.67
C THR A 46 -4.80 9.18 -4.04
N TYR A 47 -4.90 7.85 -4.26
CA TYR A 47 -5.40 7.31 -5.51
C TYR A 47 -6.91 7.39 -5.63
N ILE A 48 -7.67 7.27 -4.54
CA ILE A 48 -9.12 7.50 -4.59
C ILE A 48 -9.41 8.95 -5.00
N LEU A 49 -8.73 9.92 -4.39
CA LEU A 49 -8.89 11.34 -4.74
C LEU A 49 -8.52 11.61 -6.20
N GLN A 50 -7.40 11.05 -6.69
CA GLN A 50 -7.01 11.20 -8.09
C GLN A 50 -8.05 10.57 -9.05
N MET A 51 -8.57 9.40 -8.73
CA MET A 51 -9.62 8.75 -9.52
C MET A 51 -10.90 9.59 -9.53
N GLN A 52 -11.32 10.12 -8.39
CA GLN A 52 -12.48 11.01 -8.27
C GLN A 52 -12.33 12.27 -9.12
N THR A 53 -11.17 12.93 -9.08
CA THR A 53 -10.89 14.12 -9.90
C THR A 53 -10.96 13.80 -11.39
N LYS A 54 -10.34 12.69 -11.83
CA LYS A 54 -10.33 12.34 -13.25
C LYS A 54 -11.69 11.85 -13.76
N LEU A 55 -12.43 11.17 -12.91
CA LEU A 55 -13.77 10.69 -13.24
C LEU A 55 -14.82 11.77 -13.03
N ASP A 56 -14.48 12.93 -12.46
CA ASP A 56 -15.41 14.01 -12.09
C ASP A 56 -16.61 13.45 -11.30
N VAL A 57 -16.30 12.68 -10.25
CA VAL A 57 -17.29 12.06 -9.37
C VAL A 57 -16.92 12.25 -7.92
N GLU A 58 -17.93 12.54 -7.11
CA GLU A 58 -17.80 12.56 -5.66
C GLU A 58 -18.26 11.21 -5.11
N ILE A 59 -17.30 10.44 -4.60
CA ILE A 59 -17.55 9.15 -3.95
C ILE A 59 -17.49 9.36 -2.45
N ILE A 60 -18.66 9.38 -1.80
CA ILE A 60 -18.76 9.37 -0.34
C ILE A 60 -18.48 7.93 0.12
N ASN A 61 -17.25 7.69 0.60
CA ASN A 61 -16.83 6.37 1.04
C ASN A 61 -17.23 6.18 2.50
N THR A 62 -18.25 5.36 2.77
CA THR A 62 -18.74 5.10 4.13
C THR A 62 -17.84 4.16 4.93
N PHE A 63 -16.96 3.42 4.27
CA PHE A 63 -15.95 2.59 4.93
C PHE A 63 -14.65 3.35 5.12
N VAL A 64 -14.65 4.16 6.18
CA VAL A 64 -13.59 4.22 7.18
C VAL A 64 -12.16 4.12 6.64
N TYR A 65 -11.71 5.18 5.95
CA TYR A 65 -10.27 5.44 5.80
C TYR A 65 -9.55 5.45 7.17
N GLU A 66 -10.27 5.79 8.24
CA GLU A 66 -9.78 5.75 9.63
C GLU A 66 -9.42 4.34 10.14
N LEU A 67 -9.93 3.25 9.53
CA LEU A 67 -9.74 1.89 10.03
C LEU A 67 -8.55 1.19 9.38
N MET A 68 -8.13 1.59 8.17
CA MET A 68 -6.94 0.99 7.54
C MET A 68 -5.65 1.75 7.82
N GLU A 69 -5.67 3.05 8.12
CA GLU A 69 -4.50 3.68 8.74
C GLU A 69 -4.28 3.15 10.17
N SER A 70 -5.35 2.85 10.90
CA SER A 70 -5.25 2.24 12.24
C SER A 70 -5.00 0.72 12.21
N TYR A 71 -5.47 -0.04 11.20
CA TYR A 71 -5.00 -1.42 10.98
C TYR A 71 -3.58 -1.49 10.40
N GLN A 72 -3.09 -0.40 9.79
CA GLN A 72 -1.68 -0.17 9.51
C GLN A 72 -0.91 0.44 10.69
N ALA A 73 -1.48 0.43 11.89
CA ALA A 73 -0.70 -0.02 13.04
C ALA A 73 -0.36 -1.50 12.80
N VAL A 74 0.50 -1.74 11.81
CA VAL A 74 1.52 -2.78 11.94
C VAL A 74 1.97 -2.64 13.38
N ILE A 75 1.85 -3.71 14.16
CA ILE A 75 2.57 -3.81 15.42
C ILE A 75 4.04 -3.79 14.99
N LYS A 76 4.54 -2.62 14.60
CA LYS A 76 5.94 -2.37 14.35
C LYS A 76 6.49 -2.57 15.73
N ASP A 77 7.33 -3.57 15.85
CA ASP A 77 8.13 -3.73 17.04
C ASP A 77 8.64 -2.32 17.42
N PRO A 78 8.32 -1.79 18.61
CA PRO A 78 8.74 -0.45 19.00
C PRO A 78 10.26 -0.28 18.93
N GLU A 79 11.02 -1.38 18.93
CA GLU A 79 12.47 -1.43 18.76
C GLU A 79 12.93 -1.44 17.30
N THR A 80 12.02 -1.49 16.31
CA THR A 80 12.34 -1.47 14.88
C THR A 80 13.34 -0.37 14.49
N PRO A 81 13.22 0.89 14.97
CA PRO A 81 14.21 1.93 14.67
C PRO A 81 15.62 1.59 15.19
N GLU A 82 15.74 0.99 16.38
CA GLU A 82 17.03 0.61 16.97
C GLU A 82 17.61 -0.64 16.29
N LYS A 83 16.76 -1.62 15.97
CA LYS A 83 17.15 -2.82 15.21
C LYS A 83 17.64 -2.47 13.80
N MET A 84 17.00 -1.51 13.12
CA MET A 84 17.44 -1.01 11.81
C MET A 84 18.76 -0.24 11.90
N LYS A 85 18.98 0.55 12.95
CA LYS A 85 20.28 1.21 13.19
C LYS A 85 21.39 0.18 13.42
N LEU A 86 21.10 -0.87 14.17
CA LEU A 86 22.05 -1.94 14.45
C LEU A 86 22.44 -2.71 13.18
N ILE A 87 21.44 -3.10 12.36
CA ILE A 87 21.69 -3.67 11.03
C ILE A 87 22.53 -2.72 10.18
N TYR A 88 22.18 -1.44 10.15
CA TYR A 88 22.92 -0.44 9.38
C TYR A 88 24.39 -0.35 9.81
N GLN A 89 24.68 -0.39 11.11
CA GLN A 89 26.05 -0.40 11.63
C GLN A 89 26.81 -1.66 11.22
N TRP A 90 26.18 -2.83 11.28
CA TRP A 90 26.81 -4.10 10.92
C TRP A 90 27.16 -4.18 9.43
N ILE A 91 26.28 -3.70 8.55
CA ILE A 91 26.53 -3.72 7.11
C ILE A 91 27.54 -2.64 6.63
N GLN A 92 28.00 -1.75 7.52
CA GLN A 92 29.09 -0.82 7.21
C GLN A 92 30.48 -1.47 7.33
N ASP A 93 30.61 -2.62 8.01
CA ASP A 93 31.88 -3.35 8.07
C ASP A 93 32.18 -3.97 6.70
N GLU A 94 33.39 -3.79 6.15
CA GLU A 94 33.72 -4.26 4.79
C GLU A 94 33.59 -5.78 4.62
N ASN A 95 33.71 -6.56 5.70
CA ASN A 95 33.69 -8.03 5.66
C ASN A 95 32.41 -8.63 6.26
N TRP A 96 31.36 -7.83 6.43
CA TRP A 96 30.15 -8.26 7.14
C TRP A 96 29.44 -9.48 6.52
N MET A 97 29.62 -9.69 5.21
CA MET A 97 29.07 -10.84 4.47
C MET A 97 29.96 -12.09 4.56
N GLU A 98 31.20 -11.95 5.03
CA GLU A 98 32.16 -13.05 5.18
C GLU A 98 32.14 -13.62 6.61
N ASP A 99 31.67 -12.84 7.57
CA ASP A 99 31.37 -13.30 8.93
C ASP A 99 29.99 -13.96 8.98
N GLU A 100 29.98 -15.31 8.94
CA GLU A 100 28.75 -16.12 9.00
C GLU A 100 27.90 -15.80 10.24
N GLN A 101 28.54 -15.49 11.37
CA GLN A 101 27.85 -15.18 12.62
C GLN A 101 27.17 -13.80 12.53
N LEU A 102 27.86 -12.81 11.97
CA LEU A 102 27.30 -11.47 11.74
C LEU A 102 26.15 -11.51 10.72
N LEU A 103 26.33 -12.24 9.63
CA LEU A 103 25.30 -12.44 8.60
C LEU A 103 24.04 -13.07 9.21
N GLN A 104 24.20 -14.11 10.04
CA GLN A 104 23.07 -14.76 10.70
C GLN A 104 22.34 -13.80 11.65
N ASN A 105 23.08 -13.00 12.44
CA ASN A 105 22.50 -12.00 13.33
C ASN A 105 21.71 -10.92 12.56
N VAL A 106 22.24 -10.42 11.44
CA VAL A 106 21.54 -9.45 10.58
C VAL A 106 20.22 -10.04 10.06
N GLN A 107 20.25 -11.29 9.58
CA GLN A 107 19.06 -11.96 9.04
C GLN A 107 18.00 -12.25 10.10
N GLU A 108 18.41 -12.68 11.29
CA GLU A 108 17.49 -12.95 12.40
C GLU A 108 16.80 -11.66 12.87
N ILE A 109 17.54 -10.56 13.02
CA ILE A 109 16.94 -9.27 13.39
C ILE A 109 16.02 -8.75 12.29
N ALA A 110 16.42 -8.84 11.01
CA ALA A 110 15.59 -8.41 9.88
C ALA A 110 14.25 -9.16 9.81
N LYS A 111 14.21 -10.46 10.16
CA LYS A 111 12.98 -11.25 10.24
C LYS A 111 12.01 -10.77 11.33
N THR A 112 12.50 -10.09 12.37
CA THR A 112 11.64 -9.53 13.44
C THR A 112 11.04 -8.17 13.09
N ILE A 113 11.49 -7.55 12.00
CA ILE A 113 11.03 -6.23 11.53
C ILE A 113 9.91 -6.35 10.49
N LEU A 114 9.85 -7.47 9.74
CA LEU A 114 8.85 -7.79 8.70
C LEU A 114 7.59 -8.43 9.29
#